data_AF-A0A5S9MQ79-F1
#
_entry.id   AF-A0A5S9MQ79-F1
#
_cell.length_a   1.000
_cell.length_b   1.000
_cell.length_c   1.000
_cell.angle_alpha   90.00
_cell.angle_beta   90.00
_cell.angle_gamma   90.00
#
_symmetry.space_group_name_H-M   'P 1'
#
loop_
_entity.id
_entity.type
_entity.pdbx_description
1 polymer ?
#
loop_
_entity_poly.entity_id
_entity_poly.type
_entity_poly.pdbx_seq_one_letter_code
_entity_poly.pdbx_strand_id
1 'polypeptide(L)' 'AAFSIRYGNLYYNPFHMLSIAFLYGSALLFAMHGATILAVSRFGGDREIDQITHRGTAAERAAL' A
#
# COMPACT_ATOMS: atom_id res chain seq x y z
N ALA A 1 -1.72 24.04 12.63
CA ALA A 1 -2.44 25.13 11.93
C ALA A 1 -1.59 26.40 11.75
N ALA A 2 -1.06 27.00 12.83
CA ALA A 2 -0.26 28.23 12.75
C ALA A 2 0.92 28.18 11.75
N PHE A 3 1.61 27.04 11.62
CA PHE A 3 2.66 26.84 10.62
C PHE A 3 2.14 27.05 9.18
N SER A 4 0.98 26.47 8.83
CA SER A 4 0.39 26.64 7.50
C SER A 4 -0.07 28.06 7.23
N ILE A 5 -0.62 28.73 8.25
CA ILE A 5 -0.99 30.15 8.16
C ILE A 5 0.27 31.00 7.93
N ARG A 6 1.35 30.76 8.70
CA ARG A 6 2.60 31.52 8.62
C ARG A 6 3.30 31.41 7.26
N TYR A 7 3.19 30.25 6.61
CA TYR A 7 3.82 29.96 5.32
C TYR A 7 2.85 29.98 4.13
N GLY A 8 1.68 30.60 4.28
CA GLY A 8 0.81 30.90 3.14
C GLY A 8 0.13 29.67 2.52
N ASN A 9 -0.44 28.80 3.36
CA ASN A 9 -1.21 27.61 3.00
C ASN A 9 -0.39 26.45 2.41
N LEU A 10 -0.08 25.45 3.25
CA LEU A 10 0.65 24.24 2.84
C LEU A 10 -0.06 23.37 1.81
N TYR A 11 -1.35 23.55 1.52
CA TYR A 11 -1.99 22.80 0.44
C TYR A 11 -1.37 23.08 -0.93
N TYR A 12 -0.68 24.22 -1.10
CA TYR A 12 0.04 24.57 -2.33
C TYR A 12 1.53 24.21 -2.28
N ASN A 13 2.01 23.59 -1.20
CA ASN A 13 3.37 23.07 -1.14
C ASN A 13 3.44 21.68 -1.82
N PRO A 14 4.26 21.49 -2.86
CA PRO A 14 4.30 20.24 -3.62
C PRO A 14 4.74 19.04 -2.77
N PHE A 15 5.65 19.21 -1.82
CA PHE A 15 6.07 18.11 -0.93
C PHE A 15 5.01 17.73 0.09
N HIS A 16 4.20 18.69 0.55
CA HIS A 16 3.06 18.40 1.41
C HIS A 16 1.97 17.63 0.65
N MET A 17 1.71 18.00 -0.61
CA MET A 17 0.82 17.25 -1.49
C MET A 17 1.33 15.82 -1.72
N LEU A 18 2.61 15.66 -2.04
CA LEU A 18 3.24 14.33 -2.17
C LEU A 18 3.11 13.52 -0.88
N SER A 19 3.33 14.13 0.29
CA SER A 19 3.18 13.46 1.59
C SER A 19 1.75 12.98 1.82
N ILE A 20 0.74 13.75 1.45
CA ILE A 20 -0.67 13.34 1.56
C ILE A 20 -0.96 12.19 0.59
N ALA A 21 -0.46 12.27 -0.64
CA ALA A 21 -0.61 11.20 -1.63
C ALA A 21 0.02 9.89 -1.13
N PHE A 22 1.21 9.94 -0.54
CA PHE A 22 1.83 8.76 0.07
C PHE A 22 1.07 8.26 1.30
N LEU A 23 0.55 9.15 2.15
CA LEU A 23 -0.26 8.74 3.30
C LEU A 23 -1.51 7.94 2.87
N TYR A 24 -2.26 8.48 1.90
CA TYR A 24 -3.43 7.79 1.36
C TYR A 24 -3.04 6.54 0.57
N GLY A 25 -1.96 6.61 -0.21
CA GLY A 25 -1.42 5.49 -0.97
C GLY A 25 -0.98 4.32 -0.08
N SER A 26 -0.37 4.59 1.07
CA SER A 26 0.02 3.55 2.03
C SER A 26 -1.20 2.84 2.62
N ALA A 27 -2.21 3.58 3.07
CA ALA A 27 -3.43 2.97 3.59
C ALA A 27 -4.15 2.15 2.51
N LEU A 28 -4.24 2.68 1.29
CA LEU A 28 -4.83 1.99 0.14
C LEU A 28 -4.08 0.69 -0.20
N LEU A 29 -2.76 0.77 -0.39
CA LEU A 29 -1.96 -0.39 -0.80
C LEU A 29 -1.91 -1.46 0.29
N PHE A 30 -1.85 -1.08 1.57
CA PHE A 30 -1.88 -2.08 2.64
C PHE A 30 -3.26 -2.75 2.72
N ALA A 31 -4.36 -1.98 2.60
CA ALA A 31 -5.70 -2.58 2.55
C ALA A 31 -5.83 -3.57 1.39
N MET A 32 -5.36 -3.21 0.19
CA MET A 32 -5.32 -4.10 -0.98
C MET A 32 -4.46 -5.34 -0.72
N HIS A 33 -3.19 -5.15 -0.35
CA HIS A 33 -2.24 -6.23 -0.16
C HIS A 33 -2.65 -7.20 0.96
N GLY A 34 -2.98 -6.68 2.15
CA GLY A 34 -3.40 -7.49 3.28
C GLY A 34 -4.67 -8.30 3.00
N ALA A 35 -5.66 -7.68 2.36
CA ALA A 35 -6.87 -8.39 1.95
C ALA A 35 -6.57 -9.49 0.92
N THR A 36 -5.72 -9.21 -0.07
CA THR A 36 -5.31 -10.19 -1.09
C THR A 36 -4.59 -11.38 -0.44
N ILE A 37 -3.60 -11.14 0.42
CA ILE A 37 -2.86 -12.21 1.12
C ILE A 37 -3.81 -13.09 1.94
N LEU A 38 -4.75 -12.49 2.69
CA LEU A 38 -5.74 -13.26 3.44
C LEU A 38 -6.69 -14.03 2.51
N ALA A 39 -7.08 -13.48 1.37
CA ALA A 39 -7.94 -14.18 0.40
C ALA A 39 -7.26 -15.43 -0.19
N VAL A 40 -5.95 -15.37 -0.44
CA VAL A 40 -5.14 -16.50 -0.95
C VAL A 40 -4.44 -17.31 0.15
N SER A 41 -4.65 -17.00 1.43
CA SER A 41 -4.07 -17.76 2.56
C SER A 41 -4.47 -19.24 2.54
N ARG A 42 -5.65 -19.58 1.99
CA ARG A 42 -6.09 -20.97 1.76
C ARG A 42 -5.18 -21.77 0.82
N PHE A 43 -4.31 -21.10 0.08
CA PHE A 43 -3.30 -21.68 -0.81
C PHE A 43 -1.87 -21.48 -0.26
N GLY A 44 -1.74 -21.01 0.99
CA GLY A 44 -0.46 -20.67 1.62
C GLY A 44 0.18 -19.39 1.09
N GLY A 45 -0.62 -18.42 0.64
CA GLY A 45 -0.12 -17.15 0.09
C GLY A 45 0.63 -16.25 1.07
N ASP A 46 0.41 -16.44 2.38
CA ASP A 46 1.14 -15.80 3.47
C ASP A 46 2.61 -16.27 3.60
N ARG A 47 2.98 -17.40 2.98
CA ARG A 47 4.37 -17.88 2.87
C ARG A 47 5.09 -17.20 1.71
N GLU A 48 5.17 -15.87 1.76
CA GLU A 48 5.57 -15.04 0.61
C GLU A 48 6.98 -15.36 0.10
N ILE A 49 7.94 -15.69 0.97
CA ILE A 49 9.31 -16.06 0.56
C ILE A 49 9.29 -17.29 -0.38
N ASP A 50 8.49 -18.29 -0.04
CA ASP A 50 8.36 -19.50 -0.85
C ASP A 50 7.63 -19.20 -2.15
N GLN A 51 6.58 -18.37 -2.11
CA GLN A 51 5.82 -17.95 -3.30
C GLN A 51 6.65 -17.08 -4.25
N ILE A 52 7.58 -16.28 -3.74
CA ILE A 52 8.50 -15.45 -4.54
C ILE A 52 9.53 -16.35 -5.26
N THR A 53 10.10 -17.31 -4.56
CA THR A 53 11.15 -18.20 -5.10
C THR A 53 10.57 -19.34 -5.97
N HIS A 54 9.40 -19.84 -5.60
CA HIS A 54 8.69 -20.95 -6.24
C HIS A 54 7.22 -20.59 -6.43
N ARG A 55 6.93 -19.81 -7.47
CA ARG A 55 5.59 -19.29 -7.76
C ARG A 55 4.53 -20.40 -7.75
N GLY A 56 3.59 -20.33 -6.81
CA GLY A 56 2.47 -21.25 -6.69
C GLY A 56 1.13 -20.62 -7.12
N THR A 57 0.06 -21.41 -7.03
CA THR A 57 -1.29 -20.94 -7.41
C THR A 57 -1.79 -19.77 -6.56
N ALA A 58 -1.25 -19.57 -5.35
CA ALA A 58 -1.56 -18.41 -4.51
C ALA A 58 -1.13 -17.10 -5.20
N ALA A 59 0.15 -17.01 -5.59
CA ALA A 59 0.69 -15.84 -6.28
C ALA A 59 0.09 -15.65 -7.68
N GLU A 60 -0.18 -16.74 -8.41
CA GLU A 60 -0.85 -16.66 -9.72
C GLU A 60 -2.26 -16.07 -9.61
N ARG A 61 -3.05 -16.50 -8.62
CA ARG A 61 -4.41 -15.98 -8.39
C ARG A 61 -4.42 -14.57 -7.82
N ALA A 62 -3.41 -14.18 -7.05
CA ALA A 62 -3.29 -12.83 -6.51
C ALA A 62 -3.00 -11.78 -7.60
N ALA A 63 -2.42 -12.19 -8.74
CA ALA A 63 -2.04 -11.29 -9.84
C ALA A 63 -3.09 -11.15 -10.95
N LEU A 64 -4.04 -12.09 -11.06
CA LEU A 64 -5.11 -12.11 -12.07
C LEU A 64 -6.32 -11.29 -11.63
#